data_AF-A0A2U1NRQ7-F1
#
_entry.id   AF-A0A2U1NRQ7-F1
#
_cell.length_a   1.000
_cell.length_b   1.000
_cell.length_c   1.000
_cell.angle_alpha   90.00
_cell.angle_beta   90.00
_cell.angle_gamma   90.00
#
_symmetry.space_group_name_H-M   'P 1'
#
loop_
_entity.id
_entity.type
_entity.pdbx_description
1 polymer ?
#
loop_
_entity_poly.entity_id
_entity_poly.type
_entity_poly.pdbx_seq_one_letter_code
_entity_poly.pdbx_strand_id
1 'polypeptide(L)'
;MAQFQILDHLMNLAGSSNLHDRMRVWFVQQATEDTAFANLLFVCCQHLRRVMNKHRIMMVDMEALGDRGVAVDSLEALRKTYNRHKSMLEIMTDLLAQARSGVREEEANAVKMNENN
;
A
#
# COMPACT_ATOMS: atom_id res chain seq x y z
N MET A 1 19.07 -6.41 28.38
CA MET A 1 18.29 -7.66 28.22
C MET A 1 17.23 -7.48 27.13
N ALA A 2 17.64 -7.36 25.87
CA ALA A 2 16.73 -7.29 24.72
C ALA A 2 17.16 -8.23 23.58
N GLN A 3 18.22 -9.02 23.79
CA GLN A 3 19.02 -9.57 22.68
C GLN A 3 18.30 -10.62 21.82
N PHE A 4 17.19 -11.22 22.27
CA PHE A 4 16.50 -12.28 21.51
C PHE A 4 14.96 -12.27 21.58
N GLN A 5 14.30 -11.18 21.99
CA GLN A 5 12.84 -11.17 22.19
C GLN A 5 12.03 -11.66 20.97
N ILE A 6 12.43 -11.26 19.77
CA ILE A 6 11.79 -11.70 18.52
C ILE A 6 12.00 -13.19 18.29
N LEU A 7 13.23 -13.68 18.45
CA LEU A 7 13.57 -15.09 18.26
C LEU A 7 12.92 -16.00 19.32
N ASP A 8 12.75 -15.51 20.55
CA ASP A 8 12.02 -16.20 21.62
C ASP A 8 10.52 -16.26 21.31
N HIS A 9 9.93 -15.18 20.80
CA HIS A 9 8.54 -15.18 20.35
C HIS A 9 8.33 -16.17 19.19
N LEU A 10 9.23 -16.18 18.21
CA LEU A 10 9.21 -17.13 17.10
C LEU A 10 9.39 -18.56 17.56
N MET A 11 10.23 -18.83 18.57
CA MET A 11 10.39 -20.16 19.15
C MET A 11 9.06 -20.68 19.72
N ASN A 12 8.34 -19.83 20.45
CA ASN A 12 7.02 -20.18 20.98
C ASN A 12 6.01 -20.47 19.87
N LEU A 13 6.04 -19.71 18.78
CA LEU A 13 5.14 -19.90 17.64
C LEU A 13 5.48 -21.13 16.79
N ALA A 14 6.77 -21.37 16.55
CA ALA A 14 7.23 -22.50 15.75
C ALA A 14 7.13 -23.84 16.50
N GLY A 15 7.08 -23.81 17.84
CA GLY A 15 7.10 -25.02 18.67
C GLY A 15 8.43 -25.79 18.61
N SER A 16 9.48 -25.17 18.04
CA SER A 16 10.76 -25.80 17.73
C SER A 16 11.93 -24.87 18.10
N SER A 17 13.02 -25.45 18.60
CA SER A 17 14.28 -24.72 18.80
C SER A 17 15.10 -24.60 17.51
N ASN A 18 14.67 -25.22 16.42
CA ASN A 18 15.33 -25.15 15.12
C ASN A 18 15.23 -23.74 14.53
N LEU A 19 16.37 -23.14 14.22
CA LEU A 19 16.45 -21.80 13.62
C LEU A 19 15.72 -21.73 12.26
N HIS A 20 15.75 -22.80 11.48
CA HIS A 20 15.13 -22.88 10.17
C HIS A 20 13.61 -22.79 10.26
N ASP A 21 12.99 -23.51 11.20
CA ASP A 21 11.55 -23.40 11.48
C ASP A 21 11.16 -21.99 11.95
N ARG A 22 12.01 -21.36 12.78
CA ARG A 22 11.78 -19.97 13.26
C ARG A 22 11.82 -18.97 12.10
N MET A 23 12.83 -19.07 11.24
CA MET A 23 12.94 -18.19 10.08
C MET A 23 11.80 -18.40 9.09
N ARG A 24 11.32 -19.63 8.91
CA ARG A 24 10.11 -19.90 8.13
C ARG A 24 8.90 -19.17 8.70
N VAL A 25 8.64 -19.30 10.00
CA VAL A 25 7.52 -18.62 10.66
C VAL A 25 7.65 -17.10 10.51
N TRP A 26 8.86 -16.56 10.65
CA TRP A 26 9.14 -15.14 10.44
C TRP A 26 8.74 -14.68 9.03
N PHE A 27 9.18 -15.37 7.98
CA PHE A 27 8.85 -14.99 6.60
C PHE A 27 7.34 -15.08 6.31
N VAL A 28 6.65 -16.08 6.85
CA VAL A 28 5.18 -16.18 6.75
C VAL A 28 4.48 -15.00 7.45
N GLN A 29 4.96 -14.62 8.63
CA GLN A 29 4.45 -13.45 9.35
C GLN A 29 4.70 -12.17 8.56
N GLN A 30 5.91 -11.98 8.03
CA GLN A 30 6.25 -10.80 7.23
C GLN A 30 5.39 -10.71 5.96
N ALA A 31 5.17 -11.82 5.25
CA ALA A 31 4.25 -11.85 4.12
C ALA A 31 2.81 -11.45 4.49
N THR A 32 2.37 -11.83 5.69
CA THR A 32 1.05 -11.47 6.22
C THR A 32 0.97 -9.97 6.53
N GLU A 33 2.00 -9.40 7.16
CA GLU A 33 2.09 -7.97 7.45
C GLU A 33 2.15 -7.13 6.16
N ASP A 34 2.98 -7.54 5.20
CA ASP A 34 3.10 -6.90 3.88
C ASP A 34 1.78 -6.97 3.11
N THR A 35 1.03 -8.09 3.23
CA THR A 35 -0.31 -8.23 2.64
C THR A 35 -1.28 -7.25 3.25
N ALA A 36 -1.30 -7.11 4.58
CA ALA A 36 -2.15 -6.14 5.27
C ALA A 36 -1.81 -4.70 4.83
N PHE A 37 -0.52 -4.38 4.73
CA PHE A 37 -0.06 -3.09 4.26
C PHE A 37 -0.44 -2.83 2.79
N ALA A 38 -0.26 -3.80 1.90
CA ALA A 38 -0.67 -3.71 0.51
C ALA A 38 -2.19 -3.50 0.37
N ASN A 39 -2.99 -4.16 1.20
CA ASN A 39 -4.45 -3.97 1.20
C ASN A 39 -4.85 -2.56 1.64
N LEU A 40 -4.19 -2.00 2.66
CA LEU A 40 -4.40 -0.62 3.07
C LEU A 40 -4.07 0.37 1.94
N LEU A 41 -2.90 0.21 1.31
CA LEU A 41 -2.49 1.04 0.17
C LEU A 41 -3.48 0.96 -0.99
N PHE A 42 -3.97 -0.25 -1.29
CA PHE A 42 -5.00 -0.44 -2.31
C PHE A 42 -6.27 0.35 -2.00
N VAL A 43 -6.77 0.30 -0.77
CA VAL A 43 -7.96 1.07 -0.35
C VAL A 43 -7.72 2.57 -0.50
N CYS A 44 -6.55 3.07 -0.09
CA CYS A 44 -6.18 4.48 -0.25
C CYS A 44 -6.13 4.90 -1.74
N CYS A 45 -5.54 4.08 -2.61
CA CYS A 45 -5.54 4.31 -4.05
C CYS A 45 -6.97 4.38 -4.62
N GLN A 46 -7.86 3.48 -4.19
CA GLN A 46 -9.27 3.52 -4.61
C GLN A 46 -9.99 4.78 -4.11
N HIS A 47 -9.71 5.21 -2.88
CA HIS A 47 -10.26 6.46 -2.35
C HIS A 47 -9.82 7.68 -3.19
N LEU A 48 -8.52 7.79 -3.49
CA LEU A 48 -7.99 8.87 -4.33
C LEU A 48 -8.63 8.90 -5.72
N ARG A 49 -8.74 7.74 -6.39
CA ARG A 49 -9.41 7.65 -7.70
C ARG A 49 -10.86 8.16 -7.65
N ARG A 50 -11.61 7.81 -6.60
CA ARG A 50 -13.00 8.29 -6.42
C ARG A 50 -13.06 9.80 -6.24
N VAL A 51 -12.21 10.37 -5.39
CA VAL A 51 -12.17 11.82 -5.15
C VAL A 51 -11.74 12.57 -6.42
N MET A 52 -10.71 12.08 -7.12
CA MET A 52 -10.28 12.66 -8.39
C MET A 52 -11.38 12.65 -9.45
N ASN A 53 -12.18 11.58 -9.54
CA ASN A 53 -13.29 11.54 -10.49
C ASN A 53 -14.36 12.58 -10.16
N LYS A 54 -14.66 12.81 -8.86
CA LYS A 54 -15.57 13.88 -8.44
C LYS A 54 -15.03 15.27 -8.82
N HIS A 55 -13.74 15.52 -8.58
CA HIS A 55 -13.11 16.77 -8.99
C HIS A 55 -13.15 16.96 -10.51
N ARG A 56 -12.91 15.91 -11.29
CA ARG A 56 -12.98 15.98 -12.75
C ARG A 56 -14.36 16.38 -13.25
N ILE A 57 -15.43 15.79 -12.69
CA ILE A 57 -16.81 16.16 -13.02
C ILE A 57 -17.06 17.63 -12.69
N MET A 58 -16.71 18.06 -11.48
CA MET A 58 -16.88 19.44 -11.05
C MET A 58 -16.09 20.42 -11.94
N MET A 59 -14.88 20.06 -12.36
CA MET A 59 -14.09 20.88 -13.29
C MET A 59 -14.82 21.09 -14.62
N VAL A 60 -15.40 20.03 -15.19
CA VAL A 60 -16.18 20.11 -16.44
C VAL A 60 -17.40 21.01 -16.26
N ASP A 61 -18.13 20.87 -15.15
CA ASP A 61 -19.30 21.71 -14.86
C ASP A 61 -18.92 23.19 -14.72
N MET A 62 -17.80 23.46 -14.04
CA MET A 62 -17.26 24.81 -13.90
C MET A 62 -16.78 25.41 -15.23
N GLU A 63 -16.12 24.62 -16.07
CA GLU A 63 -15.72 25.05 -17.42
C GLU A 63 -16.96 25.44 -18.24
N ALA A 64 -18.02 24.62 -18.20
CA ALA A 64 -19.27 24.93 -18.89
C ALA A 64 -20.00 26.17 -18.33
N LEU A 65 -19.85 26.49 -17.05
CA LEU A 65 -20.35 27.73 -16.45
C LEU A 65 -19.51 28.93 -16.90
N GLY A 66 -18.19 28.78 -16.95
CA GLY A 66 -17.26 29.79 -17.47
C GLY A 66 -17.57 30.17 -18.91
N ASP A 67 -17.86 29.20 -19.76
CA ASP A 67 -18.26 29.41 -21.16
C ASP A 67 -19.57 30.21 -21.29
N ARG A 68 -20.41 30.21 -20.25
CA ARG A 68 -21.65 31.01 -20.17
C ARG A 68 -21.44 32.39 -19.53
N GLY A 69 -20.18 32.77 -19.25
CA GLY A 69 -19.82 34.05 -18.65
C GLY A 69 -19.92 34.11 -17.13
N VAL A 70 -20.05 32.96 -16.44
CA VAL A 70 -20.02 32.91 -14.98
C VAL A 70 -18.57 32.94 -14.50
N ALA A 71 -18.24 33.80 -13.53
CA ALA A 71 -16.92 33.82 -12.92
C ALA A 71 -16.64 32.53 -12.14
N VAL A 72 -15.53 31.87 -12.45
CA VAL A 72 -15.16 30.54 -11.92
C VAL A 72 -13.77 30.54 -11.27
N ASP A 73 -13.53 31.49 -10.37
CA ASP A 73 -12.23 31.70 -9.70
C ASP A 73 -11.72 30.45 -8.95
N SER A 74 -12.63 29.59 -8.49
CA SER A 74 -12.30 28.34 -7.80
C SER A 74 -11.81 27.22 -8.72
N LEU A 75 -11.92 27.36 -10.05
CA LEU A 75 -11.52 26.32 -11.01
C LEU A 75 -10.01 26.05 -10.94
N GLU A 76 -9.20 27.09 -10.78
CA GLU A 76 -7.75 26.95 -10.65
C GLU A 76 -7.36 26.24 -9.33
N ALA A 77 -8.04 26.55 -8.23
CA ALA A 77 -7.84 25.85 -6.96
C ALA A 77 -8.22 24.36 -7.06
N LEU A 78 -9.28 24.06 -7.82
CA LEU A 78 -9.72 22.69 -8.07
C LEU A 78 -8.71 21.92 -8.93
N ARG A 79 -8.15 22.54 -9.98
CA ARG A 79 -7.06 21.99 -10.81
C ARG A 79 -5.82 21.68 -9.98
N LYS A 80 -5.41 22.60 -9.10
CA LYS A 80 -4.28 22.38 -8.17
C LYS A 80 -4.53 21.19 -7.26
N THR A 81 -5.73 21.08 -6.69
CA THR A 81 -6.11 19.95 -5.83
C THR A 81 -6.12 18.63 -6.59
N TYR A 82 -6.67 18.62 -7.80
CA TYR A 82 -6.68 17.46 -8.68
C TYR A 82 -5.25 16.98 -9.01
N ASN A 83 -4.36 17.89 -9.40
CA ASN A 83 -2.97 17.57 -9.73
C ASN A 83 -2.21 17.02 -8.52
N ARG A 84 -2.41 17.61 -7.33
CA ARG A 84 -1.83 17.07 -6.08
C ARG A 84 -2.32 15.64 -5.80
N HIS A 85 -3.61 15.38 -5.93
CA HIS A 85 -4.17 14.03 -5.74
C HIS A 85 -3.66 13.04 -6.80
N LYS A 86 -3.46 13.48 -8.04
CA LYS A 86 -2.86 12.68 -9.10
C LYS A 86 -1.44 12.25 -8.74
N SER A 87 -0.59 13.17 -8.32
CA SER A 87 0.78 12.85 -7.89
C SER A 87 0.81 11.92 -6.67
N MET A 88 -0.09 12.12 -5.71
CA MET A 88 -0.24 11.21 -4.57
C MET A 88 -0.61 9.79 -5.02
N LEU A 89 -1.54 9.66 -5.98
CA LEU A 89 -1.97 8.36 -6.50
C LEU A 89 -0.83 7.64 -7.24
N GLU A 90 0.00 8.35 -7.99
CA GLU A 90 1.17 7.78 -8.68
C GLU A 90 2.13 7.17 -7.65
N ILE A 91 2.53 7.93 -6.63
CA ILE A 91 3.42 7.45 -5.55
C ILE A 91 2.82 6.25 -4.81
N MET A 92 1.53 6.31 -4.43
CA MET A 92 0.89 5.21 -3.71
C MET A 92 0.74 3.95 -4.57
N THR A 93 0.62 4.10 -5.89
CA THR A 93 0.54 2.95 -6.80
C THR A 93 1.89 2.23 -6.89
N ASP A 94 2.98 2.98 -6.95
CA ASP A 94 4.34 2.41 -6.94
C ASP A 94 4.64 1.71 -5.61
N LEU A 95 4.27 2.35 -4.49
CA LEU A 95 4.43 1.75 -3.16
C LEU A 95 3.58 0.48 -3.00
N LEU A 96 2.36 0.46 -3.54
CA LEU A 96 1.52 -0.74 -3.56
C LEU A 96 2.16 -1.87 -4.37
N ALA A 97 2.78 -1.55 -5.51
CA ALA A 97 3.48 -2.53 -6.32
C ALA A 97 4.67 -3.14 -5.58
N GLN A 98 5.44 -2.31 -4.86
CA GLN A 98 6.55 -2.74 -4.01
C GLN A 98 6.05 -3.63 -2.86
N ALA A 99 5.02 -3.22 -2.12
CA ALA A 99 4.45 -4.02 -1.03
C ALA A 99 3.99 -5.40 -1.53
N ARG A 100 3.37 -5.47 -2.71
CA ARG A 100 2.98 -6.74 -3.34
C ARG A 100 4.18 -7.58 -3.79
N SER A 101 5.31 -6.97 -4.12
CA SER A 101 6.55 -7.70 -4.39
C SER A 101 7.12 -8.29 -3.12
N GLY A 102 7.15 -7.51 -2.03
CA GLY A 102 7.55 -7.97 -0.70
C GLY A 102 6.81 -9.23 -0.27
N VAL A 103 5.47 -9.24 -0.39
CA VAL A 103 4.66 -10.44 -0.12
C VAL A 103 5.19 -11.68 -0.87
N ARG A 104 5.41 -11.56 -2.20
CA ARG A 104 5.88 -12.69 -3.02
C ARG A 104 7.29 -13.13 -2.64
N GLU A 105 8.16 -12.17 -2.30
CA GLU A 105 9.53 -12.44 -1.87
C GLU A 105 9.55 -13.19 -0.55
N GLU A 106 8.74 -12.77 0.43
CA GLU A 106 8.67 -13.42 1.73
C GLU A 106 7.99 -14.79 1.68
N GLU A 107 6.95 -14.95 0.85
CA GLU A 107 6.38 -16.27 0.54
C GLU A 107 7.42 -17.21 -0.08
N ALA A 108 8.19 -16.73 -1.05
CA ALA A 108 9.25 -17.51 -1.68
C ALA A 108 10.38 -17.87 -0.69
N ASN A 109 10.74 -16.95 0.21
CA ASN A 109 11.70 -17.20 1.27
C ASN A 109 11.21 -18.27 2.24
N ALA A 110 9.94 -18.22 2.64
CA ALA A 110 9.34 -19.26 3.48
C ALA A 110 9.36 -20.65 2.82
N VAL A 111 9.11 -20.73 1.50
CA VAL A 111 9.18 -22.00 0.74
C VAL A 111 10.59 -22.57 0.70
N LYS A 112 11.62 -21.72 0.47
CA LYS A 112 13.02 -22.16 0.50
C LYS A 112 13.42 -22.77 1.86
N MET A 113 12.82 -22.31 2.95
CA MET A 113 13.01 -22.88 4.28
C MET A 113 12.30 -24.25 4.47
N ASN A 114 11.54 -24.76 3.50
CA ASN A 114 11.03 -26.13 3.52
C ASN A 114 11.89 -27.10 2.70
N GLU A 115 12.62 -26.59 1.70
CA GLU A 115 13.43 -27.40 0.77
C GLU A 115 14.78 -27.83 1.37
N ASN A 116 15.26 -27.12 2.40
CA ASN A 116 16.56 -27.37 3.05
C ASN A 116 16.46 -28.12 4.40
N ASN A 117 15.33 -28.78 4.69
CA ASN A 117 15.12 -29.61 5.89
C ASN A 117 15.46 -31.09 5.66
#